data_AF-A0A424RRT1-F1
#
_entry.id   AF-A0A424RRT1-F1
#
_cell.length_a   1.000
_cell.length_b   1.000
_cell.length_c   1.000
_cell.angle_alpha   90.00
_cell.angle_beta   90.00
_cell.angle_gamma   90.00
#
_symmetry.space_group_name_H-M   'P 1'
#
loop_
_entity.id
_entity.type
_entity.pdbx_description
1 polymer ?
#
loop_
_entity_poly.entity_id
_entity_poly.type
_entity_poly.pdbx_seq_one_letter_code
_entity_poly.pdbx_strand_id
1 'polypeptide(L)'
;MSLFTTDCKIIKIKHDWIYPIFKNAYTSLILMREDEKINNDVSKVDNIIVYIRNQRQRFVSGVGEVLYNNPDVDKDKLLADIMESRMLDRHFCPQSVWLLHLYRFYKGPITLKDISQVAHHTPAKLNTNMYSYLKLEAPDSYVSPDEPLKKYIDKKINLAEIVPELLHVLS
;
A
#
# COMPACT_ATOMS: atom_id res chain seq x y z
N MET A 1 -8.14 14.18 -1.57
CA MET A 1 -7.57 12.81 -1.50
C MET A 1 -8.10 12.00 -2.68
N SER A 2 -7.27 11.66 -3.68
CA SER A 2 -7.72 11.07 -4.96
C SER A 2 -7.93 9.55 -4.96
N LEU A 3 -7.55 8.84 -3.88
CA LEU A 3 -7.67 7.38 -3.81
C LEU A 3 -9.14 6.91 -3.82
N PHE A 4 -9.99 7.46 -2.95
CA PHE A 4 -11.39 7.03 -2.83
C PHE A 4 -12.27 7.36 -4.05
N THR A 5 -11.77 8.20 -4.96
CA THR A 5 -12.41 8.53 -6.23
C THR A 5 -11.91 7.66 -7.39
N THR A 6 -10.97 6.75 -7.14
CA THR A 6 -10.44 5.82 -8.14
C THR A 6 -11.10 4.45 -8.05
N ASP A 7 -10.91 3.65 -9.09
CA ASP A 7 -11.33 2.25 -9.11
C ASP A 7 -10.59 1.42 -8.05
N CYS A 8 -11.34 0.60 -7.31
CA CYS A 8 -10.77 -0.48 -6.51
C CYS A 8 -10.51 -1.68 -7.40
N LYS A 9 -9.24 -1.95 -7.69
CA LYS A 9 -8.82 -3.05 -8.57
C LYS A 9 -8.08 -4.12 -7.79
N ILE A 10 -8.50 -5.37 -7.94
CA ILE A 10 -7.70 -6.54 -7.56
C ILE A 10 -7.23 -7.25 -8.81
N ILE A 11 -6.11 -7.93 -8.71
CA ILE A 11 -5.50 -8.65 -9.82
C ILE A 11 -5.39 -10.13 -9.48
N LYS A 12 -5.47 -10.98 -10.49
CA LYS A 12 -5.22 -12.41 -10.36
C LYS A 12 -3.79 -12.71 -10.80
N ILE A 13 -3.08 -13.48 -10.00
CA ILE A 13 -1.79 -14.07 -10.35
C ILE A 13 -1.86 -15.54 -9.93
N LYS A 14 -1.77 -16.47 -10.89
CA LYS A 14 -2.02 -17.89 -10.68
C LYS A 14 -3.39 -18.14 -10.04
N HIS A 15 -3.43 -18.64 -8.80
CA HIS A 15 -4.65 -18.95 -8.07
C HIS A 15 -5.07 -17.86 -7.09
N ASP A 16 -4.25 -16.83 -6.88
CA ASP A 16 -4.46 -15.83 -5.85
C ASP A 16 -5.00 -14.52 -6.42
N TRP A 17 -5.96 -13.95 -5.71
CA TRP A 17 -6.38 -12.57 -5.91
C TRP A 17 -5.60 -11.66 -4.99
N ILE A 18 -5.02 -10.60 -5.54
CA ILE A 18 -4.13 -9.67 -4.84
C ILE A 18 -4.68 -8.25 -4.98
N TYR A 19 -4.71 -7.50 -3.89
CA TYR A 19 -4.96 -6.06 -3.92
C TYR A 19 -3.64 -5.29 -3.94
N PRO A 20 -3.24 -4.71 -5.08
CA PRO A 20 -1.94 -4.05 -5.22
C PRO A 20 -1.98 -2.65 -4.61
N ILE A 21 -1.20 -2.45 -3.54
CA ILE A 21 -0.99 -1.14 -2.91
C ILE A 21 0.22 -0.44 -3.56
N PHE A 22 0.11 0.86 -3.84
CA PHE A 22 1.23 1.64 -4.36
C PHE A 22 2.44 1.56 -3.43
N LYS A 23 3.64 1.47 -4.02
CA LYS A 23 4.93 1.26 -3.34
C LYS A 23 5.11 -0.11 -2.66
N ASN A 24 4.16 -1.03 -2.82
CA ASN A 24 4.24 -2.41 -2.35
C ASN A 24 4.40 -3.36 -3.53
N ALA A 25 5.50 -3.19 -4.29
CA ALA A 25 5.78 -3.90 -5.54
C ALA A 25 4.71 -3.73 -6.64
N TYR A 26 3.94 -2.63 -6.58
CA TYR A 26 2.80 -2.35 -7.46
C TYR A 26 3.09 -2.65 -8.94
N THR A 27 4.10 -2.00 -9.52
CA THR A 27 4.44 -2.17 -10.95
C THR A 27 4.71 -3.63 -11.30
N SER A 28 5.48 -4.33 -10.47
CA SER A 28 5.83 -5.73 -10.69
C SER A 28 4.64 -6.66 -10.56
N LEU A 29 3.71 -6.39 -9.63
CA LEU A 29 2.46 -7.13 -9.50
C LEU A 29 1.56 -6.92 -10.71
N ILE A 30 1.39 -5.67 -11.17
CA ILE A 30 0.58 -5.34 -12.34
C ILE A 30 1.12 -6.02 -13.61
N LEU A 31 2.44 -6.11 -13.79
CA LEU A 31 3.05 -6.78 -14.93
C LEU A 31 2.82 -8.31 -14.95
N MET A 32 2.60 -8.92 -13.79
CA MET A 32 2.36 -10.37 -13.65
C MET A 32 0.88 -10.74 -13.68
N ARG A 33 0.00 -9.75 -13.83
CA ARG A 33 -1.45 -9.94 -13.81
C ARG A 33 -1.93 -10.81 -14.98
N GLU A 34 -2.74 -11.81 -14.65
CA GLU A 34 -3.46 -12.65 -15.61
C GLU A 34 -4.91 -12.17 -15.84
N ASP A 35 -5.54 -11.64 -14.79
CA ASP A 35 -6.94 -11.17 -14.82
C ASP A 35 -7.14 -10.03 -13.79
N GLU A 36 -8.23 -9.28 -13.90
CA GLU A 36 -8.60 -8.24 -12.91
C GLU A 36 -10.09 -8.19 -12.61
N LYS A 37 -10.41 -7.75 -11.39
CA LYS A 37 -11.77 -7.40 -10.97
C LYS A 37 -11.76 -6.00 -10.42
N ILE A 38 -12.83 -5.25 -10.74
CA ILE A 38 -12.92 -3.83 -10.43
C ILE A 38 -14.21 -3.54 -9.66
N ASN A 39 -14.12 -2.70 -8.64
CA ASN A 39 -15.25 -2.20 -7.86
C ASN A 39 -16.18 -3.34 -7.39
N ASN A 40 -17.44 -3.34 -7.84
CA ASN A 40 -18.44 -4.32 -7.41
C ASN A 40 -18.09 -5.77 -7.80
N ASP A 41 -17.21 -6.01 -8.78
CA ASP A 41 -16.79 -7.38 -9.09
C ASP A 41 -15.82 -7.95 -8.05
N VAL A 42 -15.18 -7.10 -7.24
CA VAL A 42 -14.28 -7.50 -6.16
C VAL A 42 -15.02 -8.32 -5.09
N SER A 43 -16.32 -8.06 -4.86
CA SER A 43 -17.11 -8.73 -3.81
C SER A 43 -17.33 -10.23 -4.04
N LYS A 44 -16.98 -10.76 -5.23
CA LYS A 44 -17.22 -12.15 -5.64
C LYS A 44 -16.05 -13.09 -5.34
N VAL A 45 -15.08 -12.66 -4.53
CA VAL A 45 -13.83 -13.38 -4.28
C VAL A 45 -13.75 -13.89 -2.85
N ASP A 46 -13.30 -15.14 -2.66
CA ASP A 46 -13.26 -15.79 -1.35
C ASP A 46 -12.16 -15.29 -0.42
N ASN A 47 -11.04 -14.82 -0.99
CA ASN A 47 -9.92 -14.27 -0.24
C ASN A 47 -9.10 -13.33 -1.12
N ILE A 48 -8.64 -12.22 -0.54
CA ILE A 48 -7.73 -11.28 -1.19
C ILE A 48 -6.43 -11.19 -0.40
N ILE A 49 -5.30 -11.43 -1.06
CA ILE A 49 -3.98 -11.21 -0.49
C ILE A 49 -3.65 -9.71 -0.58
N VAL A 50 -3.16 -9.14 0.51
CA VAL A 50 -2.66 -7.77 0.54
C VAL A 50 -1.24 -7.77 1.08
N TYR A 51 -0.30 -7.33 0.27
CA TYR A 51 1.08 -7.19 0.71
C TYR A 51 1.27 -5.88 1.47
N ILE A 52 1.78 -5.97 2.69
CA ILE A 52 2.08 -4.85 3.58
C ILE A 52 3.58 -4.67 3.66
N ARG A 53 4.03 -3.42 3.46
CA ARG A 53 5.44 -3.03 3.51
C ARG A 53 5.71 -2.24 4.78
N ASN A 54 6.92 -2.36 5.31
CA ASN A 54 7.41 -1.51 6.38
C ASN A 54 7.20 -0.03 6.03
N GLN A 55 6.50 0.70 6.91
CA GLN A 55 6.05 2.08 6.70
C GLN A 55 7.22 3.02 6.42
N ARG A 56 8.28 2.94 7.23
CA ARG A 56 9.46 3.81 7.10
C ARG A 56 10.16 3.56 5.77
N GLN A 57 10.38 2.30 5.39
CA GLN A 57 10.96 1.96 4.10
C GLN A 57 10.07 2.36 2.92
N ARG A 58 8.74 2.25 3.06
CA ARG A 58 7.78 2.66 2.04
C ARG A 58 7.84 4.17 1.81
N PHE A 59 7.91 4.96 2.88
CA PHE A 59 8.09 6.42 2.83
C PHE A 59 9.36 6.82 2.09
N VAL A 60 10.52 6.31 2.52
CA VAL A 60 11.82 6.59 1.90
C VAL A 60 11.81 6.22 0.42
N SER A 61 11.21 5.07 0.09
CA SER A 61 11.07 4.63 -1.30
C SER A 61 10.17 5.55 -2.13
N GLY A 62 9.11 6.12 -1.55
CA GLY A 62 8.20 7.05 -2.20
C GLY A 62 8.88 8.38 -2.51
N VAL A 63 9.49 9.00 -1.49
CA VAL A 63 10.23 10.27 -1.64
C VAL A 63 11.37 10.10 -2.62
N GLY A 64 12.15 9.01 -2.50
CA GLY A 64 13.28 8.76 -3.39
C GLY A 64 12.88 8.59 -4.85
N GLU A 65 11.74 7.96 -5.14
CA GLU A 65 11.24 7.85 -6.52
C GLU A 65 10.80 9.22 -7.07
N VAL A 66 10.17 10.07 -6.26
CA VAL A 66 9.79 11.43 -6.69
C VAL A 66 11.04 12.24 -7.03
N LEU A 67 12.04 12.26 -6.15
CA LEU A 67 13.28 13.01 -6.37
C LEU A 67 14.10 12.46 -7.55
N TYR A 68 14.14 11.14 -7.72
CA TYR A 68 14.84 10.53 -8.85
C TYR A 68 14.21 10.91 -10.19
N ASN A 69 12.88 10.91 -10.28
CA ASN A 69 12.15 11.26 -11.51
C ASN A 69 12.04 12.77 -11.74
N ASN A 70 12.28 13.59 -10.70
CA ASN A 70 12.15 15.04 -10.76
C ASN A 70 13.36 15.68 -10.04
N PRO A 71 14.55 15.69 -10.67
CA PRO A 71 15.80 16.13 -10.03
C PRO A 71 15.78 17.60 -9.60
N ASP A 72 14.90 18.42 -10.20
CA ASP A 72 14.76 19.84 -9.88
C ASP A 72 13.82 20.11 -8.68
N VAL A 73 13.17 19.08 -8.13
CA VAL A 73 12.29 19.23 -6.97
C VAL A 73 13.12 19.46 -5.71
N ASP A 74 12.84 20.55 -5.01
CA ASP A 74 13.40 20.83 -3.69
C ASP A 74 12.93 19.76 -2.68
N LYS A 75 13.90 19.05 -2.11
CA LYS A 75 13.68 17.97 -1.15
C LYS A 75 12.95 18.45 0.10
N ASP A 76 13.35 19.59 0.67
CA ASP A 76 12.82 20.07 1.94
C ASP A 76 11.38 20.57 1.75
N LYS A 77 11.12 21.22 0.62
CA LYS A 77 9.76 21.60 0.22
C LYS A 77 8.86 20.37 0.01
N LEU A 78 9.34 19.35 -0.69
CA LEU A 78 8.60 18.09 -0.88
C LEU A 78 8.22 17.44 0.45
N LEU A 79 9.16 17.38 1.39
CA LEU A 79 8.91 16.83 2.72
C LEU A 79 7.86 17.64 3.48
N ALA A 80 7.95 18.98 3.45
CA ALA A 80 6.96 19.85 4.04
C ALA A 80 5.56 19.64 3.42
N ASP A 81 5.47 19.51 2.10
CA ASP A 81 4.20 19.27 1.39
C ASP A 81 3.58 17.91 1.70
N ILE A 82 4.40 16.87 1.88
CA ILE A 82 3.91 15.55 2.33
C ILE A 82 3.40 15.66 3.78
N MET A 83 4.15 16.33 4.66
CA MET A 83 3.80 16.48 6.08
C MET A 83 2.52 17.31 6.28
N GLU A 84 2.34 18.37 5.50
CA GLU A 84 1.13 19.19 5.50
C GLU A 84 -0.02 18.57 4.71
N SER A 85 0.11 17.30 4.29
CA SER A 85 -0.91 16.57 3.54
C SER A 85 -1.31 17.21 2.20
N ARG A 86 -0.51 18.19 1.72
CA ARG A 86 -0.68 18.84 0.42
C ARG A 86 -0.37 17.89 -0.74
N MET A 87 0.37 16.82 -0.48
CA MET A 87 0.69 15.73 -1.40
C MET A 87 0.17 14.36 -0.95
N LEU A 88 -1.05 14.29 -0.42
CA LEU A 88 -1.76 13.00 -0.23
C LEU A 88 -2.25 12.41 -1.56
N ASP A 89 -1.30 11.90 -2.33
CA ASP A 89 -1.55 11.05 -3.49
C ASP A 89 -1.47 9.56 -3.12
N ARG A 90 -1.64 8.69 -4.11
CA ARG A 90 -1.59 7.23 -3.93
C ARG A 90 -0.24 6.72 -3.41
N HIS A 91 0.86 7.43 -3.63
CA HIS A 91 2.21 7.04 -3.20
C HIS A 91 2.41 7.24 -1.70
N PHE A 92 1.88 8.34 -1.15
CA PHE A 92 2.06 8.70 0.26
C PHE A 92 0.83 8.40 1.14
N CYS A 93 -0.25 7.90 0.55
CA CYS A 93 -1.41 7.45 1.32
C CYS A 93 -1.06 6.24 2.21
N PRO A 94 -1.40 6.24 3.52
CA PRO A 94 -1.17 5.11 4.42
C PRO A 94 -1.84 3.83 3.93
N GLN A 95 -1.24 2.67 4.21
CA GLN A 95 -1.75 1.38 3.78
C GLN A 95 -3.09 1.03 4.45
N SER A 96 -3.35 1.53 5.65
CA SER A 96 -4.65 1.43 6.33
C SER A 96 -5.75 2.11 5.52
N VAL A 97 -5.48 3.28 4.93
CA VAL A 97 -6.43 3.98 4.05
C VAL A 97 -6.68 3.20 2.76
N TRP A 98 -5.67 2.51 2.23
CA TRP A 98 -5.86 1.57 1.12
C TRP A 98 -6.83 0.43 1.46
N LEU A 99 -6.78 -0.08 2.70
CA LEU A 99 -7.73 -1.09 3.17
C LEU A 99 -9.14 -0.53 3.37
N LEU A 100 -9.28 0.73 3.79
CA LEU A 100 -10.59 1.40 3.79
C LEU A 100 -11.16 1.53 2.37
N HIS A 101 -10.30 1.82 1.39
CA HIS A 101 -10.72 1.86 0.00
C HIS A 101 -11.20 0.48 -0.50
N LEU A 102 -10.49 -0.59 -0.17
CA LEU A 102 -10.93 -1.97 -0.45
C LEU A 102 -12.26 -2.29 0.27
N TYR A 103 -12.40 -1.86 1.52
CA TYR A 103 -13.57 -2.11 2.36
C TYR A 103 -14.90 -1.62 1.75
N ARG A 104 -14.83 -0.55 0.97
CA ARG A 104 -15.99 0.00 0.24
C ARG A 104 -16.62 -1.03 -0.70
N PHE A 105 -15.82 -1.93 -1.27
CA PHE A 105 -16.25 -2.89 -2.29
C PHE A 105 -16.15 -4.35 -1.82
N TYR A 106 -15.42 -4.61 -0.73
CA TYR A 106 -15.14 -5.94 -0.22
C TYR A 106 -15.10 -5.96 1.30
N LYS A 107 -15.87 -6.85 1.94
CA LYS A 107 -15.89 -6.98 3.41
C LYS A 107 -15.44 -8.35 3.90
N GLY A 108 -15.12 -9.26 2.98
CA GLY A 108 -14.81 -10.66 3.26
C GLY A 108 -13.37 -10.88 3.72
N PRO A 109 -12.89 -12.13 3.62
CA PRO A 109 -11.56 -12.51 4.08
C PRO A 109 -10.42 -11.87 3.27
N ILE A 110 -9.44 -11.35 3.98
CA ILE A 110 -8.15 -10.94 3.44
C ILE A 110 -7.03 -11.70 4.14
N THR A 111 -5.92 -11.87 3.44
CA THR A 111 -4.67 -12.37 4.03
C THR A 111 -3.61 -11.28 3.92
N LEU A 112 -3.21 -10.69 5.04
CA LEU A 112 -2.10 -9.74 5.01
C LEU A 112 -0.79 -10.52 4.98
N LYS A 113 0.11 -10.18 4.05
CA LYS A 113 1.44 -10.77 3.97
C LYS A 113 2.51 -9.69 4.05
N ASP A 114 3.65 -10.03 4.65
CA ASP A 114 4.81 -9.14 4.57
C ASP A 114 5.28 -9.04 3.11
N ILE A 115 5.70 -7.85 2.69
CA ILE A 115 6.15 -7.59 1.33
C ILE A 115 7.35 -8.46 0.93
N SER A 116 8.16 -8.95 1.88
CA SER A 116 9.25 -9.90 1.61
C SER A 116 8.78 -11.18 0.93
N GLN A 117 7.50 -11.54 1.10
CA GLN A 117 6.89 -12.73 0.51
C GLN A 117 6.35 -12.49 -0.92
N VAL A 118 6.43 -11.27 -1.45
CA VAL A 118 5.89 -10.93 -2.78
C VAL A 118 6.58 -11.71 -3.91
N ALA A 119 7.79 -12.22 -3.64
CA ALA A 119 8.56 -13.06 -4.55
C ALA A 119 7.82 -14.34 -5.00
N HIS A 120 6.79 -14.79 -4.25
CA HIS A 120 5.93 -15.91 -4.64
C HIS A 120 5.09 -15.62 -5.90
N HIS A 121 4.78 -14.34 -6.16
CA HIS A 121 3.93 -13.91 -7.26
C HIS A 121 4.68 -13.12 -8.33
N THR A 122 5.84 -12.56 -8.03
CA THR A 122 6.62 -11.78 -8.99
C THR A 122 8.12 -12.02 -8.81
N PRO A 123 8.92 -12.03 -9.89
CA PRO A 123 10.38 -12.14 -9.78
C PRO A 123 11.04 -10.88 -9.19
N ALA A 124 10.26 -9.82 -8.91
CA ALA A 124 10.79 -8.56 -8.42
C ALA A 124 11.48 -8.71 -7.05
N LYS A 125 12.76 -8.32 -7.02
CA LYS A 125 13.50 -8.12 -5.78
C LYS A 125 13.27 -6.70 -5.31
N LEU A 126 12.72 -6.55 -4.10
CA LEU A 126 12.59 -5.23 -3.48
C LEU A 126 13.99 -4.73 -3.13
N ASN A 127 14.44 -3.68 -3.80
CA ASN A 127 15.64 -2.98 -3.37
C ASN A 127 15.27 -2.04 -2.21
N THR A 128 15.32 -2.57 -0.99
CA THR A 128 15.02 -1.81 0.24
C THR A 128 16.03 -0.69 0.52
N ASN A 129 17.21 -0.75 -0.08
CA ASN A 129 18.32 0.18 0.18
C ASN A 129 18.58 1.16 -0.96
N MET A 130 17.81 1.13 -2.05
CA MET A 130 18.04 1.97 -3.24
C MET A 130 18.19 3.46 -2.90
N TYR A 131 17.44 3.94 -1.91
CA TYR A 131 17.37 5.35 -1.53
C TYR A 131 17.91 5.64 -0.13
N SER A 132 18.68 4.71 0.46
CA SER A 132 19.23 4.87 1.81
C SER A 132 20.16 6.09 1.94
N TYR A 133 20.82 6.48 0.84
CA TYR A 133 21.69 7.65 0.77
C TYR A 133 20.97 8.98 1.06
N LEU A 134 19.64 9.03 0.91
CA LEU A 134 18.86 10.25 1.16
C LEU A 134 18.75 10.62 2.64
N LYS A 135 19.11 9.70 3.55
CA LYS A 135 19.05 9.87 5.02
C LYS A 135 17.72 10.49 5.48
N LEU A 136 16.63 9.94 4.97
CA LEU A 136 15.28 10.41 5.27
C LEU A 136 14.74 9.71 6.52
N GLU A 137 14.11 10.49 7.39
CA GLU A 137 13.31 9.97 8.48
C GLU A 137 11.83 10.07 8.12
N ALA A 138 11.11 8.95 8.26
CA ALA A 138 9.67 8.96 8.06
C ALA A 138 9.00 9.56 9.31
N PRO A 139 8.16 10.60 9.15
CA PRO A 139 7.48 11.22 10.29
C PRO A 139 6.52 10.23 10.93
N ASP A 140 6.37 10.30 12.25
CA ASP A 140 5.52 9.34 12.97
C ASP A 140 4.05 9.45 12.56
N SER A 141 3.58 10.64 12.15
CA SER A 141 2.24 10.84 11.57
C SER A 141 1.99 10.04 10.29
N TYR A 142 3.04 9.68 9.56
CA TYR A 142 2.95 8.78 8.40
C TYR A 142 3.01 7.30 8.82
N VAL A 143 3.74 6.99 9.89
CA VAL A 143 4.00 5.61 10.32
C VAL A 143 2.86 5.05 11.18
N SER A 144 2.35 5.85 12.12
CA SER A 144 1.37 5.43 13.13
C SER A 144 0.07 4.85 12.56
N PRO A 145 -0.51 5.36 11.44
CA PRO A 145 -1.78 4.83 10.95
C PRO A 145 -1.72 3.39 10.45
N ASP A 146 -0.51 2.90 10.14
CA ASP A 146 -0.29 1.55 9.63
C ASP A 146 0.23 0.60 10.72
N GLU A 147 0.51 1.08 11.94
CA GLU A 147 1.05 0.23 13.02
C GLU A 147 0.15 -0.94 13.41
N PRO A 148 -1.20 -0.77 13.50
CA PRO A 148 -2.09 -1.89 13.82
C PRO A 148 -1.97 -3.07 12.84
N LEU A 149 -1.62 -2.81 11.58
CA LEU A 149 -1.51 -3.83 10.53
C LEU A 149 -0.49 -4.93 10.87
N LYS A 150 0.55 -4.60 11.64
CA LYS A 150 1.58 -5.56 12.08
C LYS A 150 0.99 -6.75 12.83
N LYS A 151 -0.10 -6.54 13.58
CA LYS A 151 -0.78 -7.59 14.36
C LYS A 151 -1.42 -8.67 13.48
N TYR A 152 -1.68 -8.35 12.21
CA TYR A 152 -2.47 -9.16 11.29
C TYR A 152 -1.65 -9.78 10.15
N ILE A 153 -0.34 -9.53 10.11
CA ILE A 153 0.56 -10.17 9.15
C ILE A 153 0.50 -11.69 9.32
N ASP A 154 0.43 -12.38 8.18
CA ASP A 154 0.30 -13.84 8.01
C ASP A 154 -1.00 -14.43 8.60
N LYS A 155 -2.00 -13.59 8.86
CA LYS A 155 -3.34 -14.01 9.29
C LYS A 155 -4.35 -13.82 8.18
N LYS A 156 -5.27 -14.78 8.07
CA LYS A 156 -6.52 -14.63 7.33
C LYS A 156 -7.56 -14.05 8.27
N ILE A 157 -8.12 -12.88 7.93
CA ILE A 157 -9.09 -12.15 8.76
C ILE A 157 -10.14 -11.49 7.86
N ASN A 158 -11.37 -11.30 8.35
CA ASN A 158 -12.33 -10.50 7.59
C ASN A 158 -11.93 -9.03 7.63
N LEU A 159 -11.94 -8.37 6.48
CA LEU A 159 -11.64 -6.93 6.42
C LEU A 159 -12.62 -6.12 7.29
N ALA A 160 -13.87 -6.57 7.40
CA ALA A 160 -14.85 -5.95 8.29
C ALA A 160 -14.46 -5.95 9.79
N GLU A 161 -13.61 -6.88 10.23
CA GLU A 161 -13.21 -6.99 11.64
C GLU A 161 -12.09 -6.00 11.99
N ILE A 162 -11.21 -5.67 11.03
CA ILE A 162 -10.06 -4.77 11.28
C ILE A 162 -10.37 -3.31 10.99
N VAL A 163 -11.31 -3.01 10.09
CA VAL A 163 -11.61 -1.64 9.65
C VAL A 163 -11.98 -0.69 10.81
N PRO A 164 -12.76 -1.10 11.83
CA PRO A 164 -13.03 -0.24 12.99
C PRO A 164 -11.75 0.21 13.73
N GLU A 165 -10.76 -0.68 13.89
CA GLU A 165 -9.48 -0.34 14.50
C GLU A 165 -8.68 0.62 13.62
N LEU A 166 -8.71 0.41 12.28
CA LEU A 166 -8.03 1.29 11.33
C LEU A 166 -8.65 2.69 11.27
N LEU A 167 -9.98 2.82 11.40
CA LEU A 167 -10.65 4.11 11.46
C LEU A 167 -10.27 4.88 12.72
N HIS A 168 -10.16 4.20 13.87
CA HIS A 168 -9.82 4.85 15.14
C HIS A 168 -8.44 5.49 15.13
N VAL A 169 -7.45 4.88 14.47
CA VAL A 169 -6.08 5.43 14.37
C VAL A 169 -5.93 6.52 13.29
N LEU A 170 -6.98 6.77 12.50
CA LEU A 170 -7.00 7.79 11.45
C LEU A 170 -7.79 9.06 11.86
N SER A 171 -8.54 9.00 12.96
CA SER A 171 -9.28 10.11 13.57
C SER A 171 -8.49 10.78 14.69
#